data_AF-A0A2R4X1R6-F1
#
_entry.id   AF-A0A2R4X1R6-F1
#
_cell.length_a   1.000
_cell.length_b   1.000
_cell.length_c   1.000
_cell.angle_alpha   90.00
_cell.angle_beta   90.00
_cell.angle_gamma   90.00
#
_symmetry.space_group_name_H-M   'P 1'
#
loop_
_entity.id
_entity.type
_entity.pdbx_description
1 polymer ?
#
loop_
_entity_poly.entity_id
_entity_poly.type
_entity_poly.pdbx_seq_one_letter_code
_entity_poly.pdbx_strand_id
1 'polypeptide(L)'
;MIFLAGRDRYTQRTLLRDVHDRLTREAGCENVRYRPSRRRPRYVIADVDPVSFLGTPSDVENARLEIRFWYPAGVDREYYRINWVEPDRDLMVGFHQDADHPDLGPCHIQHDHDDTPVDRHGAAFQDAHPLSVLDDRLQQFPTAIEAIRWSDGTPSLPTWPV
;
A
#
# COMPACT_ATOMS: atom_id res chain seq x y z
N MET A 1 21.65 20.64 -10.36
CA MET A 1 20.23 21.03 -10.34
C MET A 1 19.44 19.76 -10.63
N ILE A 2 18.90 19.13 -9.58
CA ILE A 2 18.17 17.86 -9.73
C ILE A 2 16.74 18.23 -10.12
N PHE A 3 16.35 17.84 -11.33
CA PHE A 3 14.96 17.87 -11.77
C PHE A 3 14.22 16.76 -11.04
N LEU A 4 13.51 17.09 -9.95
CA LEU A 4 12.51 16.20 -9.38
C LEU A 4 11.33 16.17 -10.37
N ALA A 5 10.82 14.99 -10.72
CA ALA A 5 9.76 14.81 -11.70
C ALA A 5 8.44 15.51 -11.30
N GLY A 6 8.31 16.82 -11.57
CA GLY A 6 7.07 17.59 -11.41
C GLY A 6 6.42 17.61 -10.01
N ARG A 7 7.14 17.19 -8.96
CA ARG A 7 6.63 17.04 -7.58
C ARG A 7 6.30 18.37 -6.90
N ASP A 8 6.93 19.45 -7.35
CA ASP A 8 6.88 20.80 -6.81
C ASP A 8 5.50 21.49 -6.90
N ARG A 9 4.52 20.86 -7.55
CA ARG A 9 3.10 21.32 -7.57
C ARG A 9 2.09 20.24 -7.21
N TYR A 10 2.51 19.03 -6.88
CA TYR A 10 1.60 17.90 -6.70
C TYR A 10 1.09 17.80 -5.26
N THR A 11 0.06 18.60 -4.94
CA THR A 11 -0.49 18.64 -3.57
C THR A 11 -1.01 17.28 -3.13
N GLN A 12 -0.97 17.00 -1.82
CA GLN A 12 -1.57 15.78 -1.25
C GLN A 12 -3.04 15.60 -1.66
N ARG A 13 -3.79 16.70 -1.78
CA ARG A 13 -5.20 16.64 -2.21
C ARG A 13 -5.34 16.21 -3.67
N THR A 14 -4.48 16.71 -4.55
CA THR A 14 -4.44 16.31 -5.97
C THR A 14 -4.08 14.83 -6.06
N LEU A 15 -3.02 14.41 -5.38
CA LEU A 15 -2.59 13.01 -5.35
C LEU A 15 -3.70 12.08 -4.86
N LEU A 16 -4.31 12.35 -3.70
CA LEU A 16 -5.39 11.49 -3.18
C LEU A 16 -6.60 11.44 -4.13
N ARG A 17 -6.89 12.51 -4.87
CA ARG A 17 -7.94 12.47 -5.90
C ARG A 17 -7.55 11.55 -7.05
N ASP A 18 -6.32 11.66 -7.53
CA ASP A 18 -5.89 10.85 -8.67
C ASP A 18 -5.74 9.37 -8.28
N VAL A 19 -5.36 9.06 -7.03
CA VAL A 19 -5.43 7.70 -6.44
C VAL A 19 -6.86 7.20 -6.41
N HIS A 20 -7.82 8.01 -5.96
CA HIS A 20 -9.24 7.64 -5.94
C HIS A 20 -9.77 7.33 -7.34
N ASP A 21 -9.46 8.18 -8.31
CA ASP A 21 -9.83 7.98 -9.72
C ASP A 21 -9.16 6.73 -10.31
N ARG A 22 -7.90 6.44 -9.93
CA ARG A 22 -7.16 5.26 -10.38
C ARG A 22 -7.77 3.96 -9.84
N LEU A 23 -8.06 3.89 -8.54
CA LEU A 23 -8.70 2.71 -7.93
C LEU A 23 -10.13 2.51 -8.42
N THR A 24 -10.86 3.60 -8.71
CA THR A 24 -12.22 3.51 -9.26
C THR A 24 -12.25 2.84 -10.65
N ARG A 25 -11.12 2.82 -11.35
CA ARG A 25 -10.95 2.16 -12.66
C ARG A 25 -10.20 0.82 -12.57
N GLU A 26 -9.78 0.42 -11.37
CA GLU A 26 -9.04 -0.82 -11.14
C GLU A 26 -10.00 -2.01 -11.06
N ALA A 27 -9.64 -3.13 -11.68
CA ALA A 27 -10.46 -4.33 -11.64
C ALA A 27 -10.54 -4.88 -10.21
N GLY A 28 -11.72 -5.31 -9.78
CA GLY A 28 -11.96 -5.81 -8.43
C GLY A 28 -12.00 -4.74 -7.34
N CYS A 29 -11.69 -3.46 -7.63
CA CYS A 29 -11.86 -2.38 -6.66
C CYS A 29 -13.31 -1.85 -6.66
N GLU A 30 -13.93 -1.86 -5.49
CA GLU A 30 -15.29 -1.42 -5.26
C GLU A 30 -15.37 -0.40 -4.12
N ASN A 31 -16.49 0.33 -4.02
CA ASN A 31 -16.78 1.28 -2.93
C ASN A 31 -15.63 2.24 -2.60
N VAL A 32 -14.91 2.71 -3.62
CA VAL A 32 -13.72 3.55 -3.47
C VAL A 32 -14.09 4.88 -2.81
N ARG A 33 -13.50 5.18 -1.65
CA ARG A 33 -13.92 6.28 -0.77
C ARG A 33 -12.76 6.93 -0.04
N TYR A 34 -12.93 8.19 0.33
CA TYR A 34 -11.97 8.91 1.15
C TYR A 34 -12.23 8.67 2.65
N ARG A 35 -11.17 8.54 3.44
CA ARG A 35 -11.24 8.56 4.91
C ARG A 35 -10.39 9.68 5.52
N PRO A 36 -10.82 10.31 6.64
CA PRO A 36 -12.11 10.11 7.30
C PRO A 36 -13.30 10.66 6.51
N SER A 37 -13.09 11.60 5.58
CA SER A 37 -14.14 12.12 4.69
C SER A 37 -13.56 12.76 3.43
N ARG A 38 -14.39 12.91 2.39
CA ARG A 38 -14.05 13.65 1.16
C ARG A 38 -13.66 15.11 1.39
N ARG A 39 -14.16 15.74 2.48
CA ARG A 39 -13.83 17.13 2.81
C ARG A 39 -12.39 17.27 3.31
N ARG A 40 -11.92 16.29 4.10
CA ARG A 40 -10.57 16.25 4.69
C ARG A 40 -9.96 14.87 4.46
N PRO A 41 -9.63 14.51 3.20
CA PRO A 41 -9.14 13.19 2.88
C PRO A 41 -7.73 13.02 3.44
N ARG A 42 -7.48 11.85 4.05
CA ARG A 42 -6.16 11.39 4.49
C ARG A 42 -5.80 10.07 3.81
N TYR A 43 -6.79 9.22 3.60
CA TYR A 43 -6.68 7.94 2.92
C TYR A 43 -7.66 7.86 1.75
N VAL A 44 -7.30 7.04 0.77
CA VAL A 44 -8.25 6.42 -0.16
C VAL A 44 -8.37 4.96 0.25
N ILE A 45 -9.60 4.47 0.38
CA ILE A 45 -9.91 3.09 0.71
C ILE A 45 -10.77 2.50 -0.40
N ALA A 46 -10.51 1.28 -0.82
CA ALA A 46 -11.35 0.49 -1.71
C ALA A 46 -11.65 -0.86 -1.06
N ASP A 47 -12.91 -1.29 -1.12
CA ASP A 47 -13.22 -2.69 -0.87
C ASP A 47 -12.75 -3.47 -2.11
N VAL A 48 -12.30 -4.70 -1.95
CA VAL A 48 -11.67 -5.46 -3.03
C VAL A 48 -12.28 -6.85 -3.14
N ASP A 49 -12.73 -7.20 -4.35
CA ASP A 49 -12.92 -8.59 -4.80
C ASP A 49 -11.53 -9.19 -5.11
N PRO A 50 -11.02 -10.11 -4.27
CA PRO A 50 -9.66 -10.60 -4.41
C PRO A 50 -9.41 -11.39 -5.69
N VAL A 51 -10.42 -12.10 -6.21
CA VAL A 51 -10.27 -12.89 -7.44
C VAL A 51 -10.04 -11.97 -8.63
N SER A 52 -10.87 -10.93 -8.78
CA SER A 52 -10.72 -9.97 -9.88
C SER A 52 -9.45 -9.13 -9.76
N PHE A 53 -9.07 -8.72 -8.55
CA PHE A 53 -7.91 -7.86 -8.33
C PHE A 53 -6.58 -8.61 -8.50
N LEU A 54 -6.47 -9.84 -7.96
CA LEU A 54 -5.24 -10.63 -8.05
C LEU A 54 -5.10 -11.37 -9.38
N GLY A 55 -6.21 -11.57 -10.10
CA GLY A 55 -6.24 -12.32 -11.36
C GLY A 55 -6.04 -13.83 -11.18
N THR A 56 -6.11 -14.33 -9.95
CA THR A 56 -5.97 -15.74 -9.58
C THR A 56 -7.11 -16.16 -8.65
N PRO A 57 -7.43 -17.47 -8.54
CA PRO A 57 -8.29 -17.95 -7.47
C PRO A 57 -7.77 -17.50 -6.10
N SER A 58 -8.69 -17.15 -5.20
CA SER A 58 -8.39 -16.73 -3.84
C SER A 58 -9.46 -17.25 -2.89
N ASP A 59 -9.04 -17.72 -1.72
CA ASP A 59 -9.91 -18.14 -0.61
C ASP A 59 -10.26 -16.98 0.33
N VAL A 60 -9.90 -15.74 -0.03
CA VAL A 60 -10.26 -14.53 0.71
C VAL A 60 -11.62 -14.07 0.17
N GLU A 61 -12.63 -13.98 1.04
CA GLU A 61 -13.97 -13.52 0.65
C GLU A 61 -14.01 -12.01 0.37
N ASN A 62 -13.33 -11.23 1.19
CA ASN A 62 -13.26 -9.77 1.09
C ASN A 62 -11.88 -9.26 1.51
N ALA A 63 -11.36 -8.30 0.74
CA ALA A 63 -10.17 -7.56 1.10
C ALA A 63 -10.40 -6.06 1.01
N ARG A 64 -9.41 -5.29 1.45
CA ARG A 64 -9.44 -3.83 1.41
C ARG A 64 -8.07 -3.28 1.05
N LEU A 65 -8.04 -2.35 0.11
CA LEU A 65 -6.86 -1.51 -0.09
C LEU A 65 -7.00 -0.26 0.78
N GLU A 66 -5.93 0.06 1.52
CA GLU A 66 -5.79 1.32 2.25
C GLU A 66 -4.57 2.08 1.79
N ILE A 67 -4.80 3.26 1.21
CA ILE A 67 -3.76 4.04 0.56
C ILE A 67 -3.64 5.40 1.21
N ARG A 68 -2.44 5.71 1.68
CA ARG A 68 -2.09 7.01 2.23
C ARG A 68 -0.86 7.54 1.51
N PHE A 69 -0.91 8.81 1.13
CA PHE A 69 0.25 9.60 0.74
C PHE A 69 0.27 10.89 1.57
N TRP A 70 1.47 11.36 1.94
CA TRP A 70 1.67 12.64 2.61
C TRP A 70 3.08 13.20 2.36
N TYR A 71 3.27 14.49 2.66
CA TYR A 71 4.54 15.18 2.47
C TYR A 71 5.07 15.67 3.83
N PRO A 72 6.04 14.97 4.44
CA PRO A 72 6.67 15.44 5.67
C PRO A 72 7.53 16.68 5.43
N ALA A 73 7.62 17.57 6.43
CA ALA A 73 8.44 18.77 6.34
C ALA A 73 9.94 18.42 6.32
N GLY A 74 10.70 19.09 5.45
CA GLY A 74 12.15 18.89 5.34
C GLY A 74 12.56 17.62 4.59
N VAL A 75 11.62 16.91 3.98
CA VAL A 75 11.86 15.72 3.16
C VAL A 75 11.52 16.04 1.71
N ASP A 76 12.39 15.63 0.79
CA ASP A 76 12.32 15.92 -0.65
C ASP A 76 11.47 14.92 -1.46
N ARG A 77 10.77 14.03 -0.75
CA ARG A 77 9.91 12.98 -1.30
C ARG A 77 8.63 12.83 -0.49
N GLU A 78 7.59 12.32 -1.13
CA GLU A 78 6.37 11.85 -0.50
C GLU A 78 6.64 10.63 0.39
N TYR A 79 5.86 10.49 1.45
CA TYR A 79 5.72 9.26 2.20
C TYR A 79 4.43 8.56 1.79
N TYR A 80 4.42 7.23 1.88
CA TYR A 80 3.24 6.44 1.60
C TYR A 80 3.10 5.22 2.52
N ARG A 81 1.86 4.78 2.66
CA ARG A 81 1.49 3.43 3.10
C ARG A 81 0.42 2.91 2.16
N ILE A 82 0.70 1.77 1.54
CA ILE A 82 -0.19 1.10 0.60
C ILE A 82 -0.38 -0.31 1.16
N ASN A 83 -1.55 -0.57 1.71
CA ASN A 83 -1.83 -1.79 2.45
C ASN A 83 -2.93 -2.60 1.76
N TRP A 84 -2.73 -3.91 1.70
CA TRP A 84 -3.76 -4.92 1.54
C TRP A 84 -4.19 -5.40 2.93
N VAL A 85 -5.49 -5.46 3.19
CA VAL A 85 -6.06 -5.88 4.47
C VAL A 85 -7.09 -6.97 4.21
N GLU A 86 -7.01 -8.07 4.96
CA GLU A 86 -8.00 -9.16 5.00
C GLU A 86 -8.70 -9.13 6.38
N PRO A 87 -9.85 -8.44 6.50
CA PRO A 87 -10.47 -8.21 7.81
C PRO A 87 -10.84 -9.50 8.55
N ASP A 88 -11.29 -10.52 7.81
CA ASP A 88 -11.78 -11.77 8.41
C ASP A 88 -10.63 -12.66 8.91
N ARG A 89 -9.40 -12.39 8.46
CA ARG A 89 -8.18 -13.08 8.89
C ARG A 89 -7.29 -12.22 9.79
N ASP A 90 -7.76 -11.03 10.16
CA ASP A 90 -7.02 -10.01 10.89
C ASP A 90 -5.58 -9.84 10.37
N LEU A 91 -5.45 -9.74 9.05
CA LEU A 91 -4.17 -9.72 8.34
C LEU A 91 -4.00 -8.44 7.56
N MET A 92 -2.81 -7.83 7.64
CA MET A 92 -2.41 -6.72 6.78
C MET A 92 -1.03 -6.95 6.22
N VAL A 93 -0.88 -6.79 4.90
CA VAL A 93 0.44 -6.71 4.27
C VAL A 93 0.53 -5.42 3.46
N GLY A 94 1.63 -4.68 3.56
CA GLY A 94 1.71 -3.36 2.93
C GLY A 94 3.12 -2.85 2.69
N PHE A 95 3.24 -2.01 1.67
CA PHE A 95 4.47 -1.29 1.31
C PHE A 95 4.46 0.11 1.90
N HIS A 96 5.48 0.42 2.69
CA HIS A 96 5.60 1.67 3.41
C HIS A 96 6.88 2.38 2.99
N GLN A 97 6.77 3.67 2.72
CA GLN A 97 7.88 4.60 2.59
C GLN A 97 7.65 5.70 3.61
N ASP A 98 8.30 5.56 4.76
CA ASP A 98 8.23 6.52 5.85
C ASP A 98 9.54 6.51 6.67
N ALA A 99 9.51 7.07 7.88
CA ALA A 99 10.68 7.20 8.74
C ALA A 99 10.68 6.22 9.92
N ASP A 100 9.74 5.27 9.98
CA ASP A 100 9.49 4.48 11.18
C ASP A 100 10.56 3.39 11.39
N HIS A 101 11.15 2.89 10.29
CA HIS A 101 12.10 1.77 10.29
C HIS A 101 13.37 2.09 9.49
N PRO A 102 14.21 3.04 9.95
CA PRO A 102 15.37 3.51 9.20
C PRO A 102 16.45 2.44 8.96
N ASP A 103 16.48 1.39 9.77
CA ASP A 103 17.36 0.22 9.65
C ASP A 103 17.04 -0.64 8.42
N LEU A 104 15.80 -0.57 7.92
CA LEU A 104 15.35 -1.27 6.71
C LEU A 104 15.53 -0.42 5.43
N GLY A 105 16.09 0.78 5.57
CA GLY A 105 16.19 1.75 4.49
C GLY A 105 14.92 2.61 4.33
N PRO A 106 14.77 3.34 3.22
CA PRO A 106 13.68 4.29 3.03
C PRO A 106 12.33 3.66 2.72
N CYS A 107 12.29 2.35 2.42
CA CYS A 107 11.07 1.63 2.09
C CYS A 107 11.14 0.20 2.64
N HIS A 108 10.01 -0.30 3.12
CA HIS A 108 9.88 -1.66 3.65
C HIS A 108 8.51 -2.23 3.31
N ILE A 109 8.43 -3.56 3.30
CA ILE A 109 7.16 -4.28 3.41
C ILE A 109 6.93 -4.65 4.88
N GLN A 110 5.69 -4.53 5.33
CA GLN A 110 5.27 -4.91 6.67
C GLN A 110 4.10 -5.88 6.58
N HIS A 111 4.14 -6.93 7.41
CA HIS A 111 3.06 -7.89 7.62
C HIS A 111 2.61 -7.83 9.09
N ASP A 112 1.33 -7.60 9.32
CA ASP A 112 0.68 -7.55 10.63
C ASP A 112 -0.37 -8.67 10.72
N HIS A 113 -0.56 -9.21 11.94
CA HIS A 113 -1.61 -10.16 12.30
C HIS A 113 -2.12 -9.84 13.71
N ASP A 114 -3.43 -9.94 13.94
CA ASP A 114 -4.07 -9.57 15.22
C ASP A 114 -3.70 -8.14 15.65
N ASP A 115 -3.81 -7.18 14.71
CA ASP A 115 -3.39 -5.78 14.86
C ASP A 115 -1.92 -5.58 15.33
N THR A 116 -1.08 -6.62 15.23
CA THR A 116 0.30 -6.62 15.73
C THR A 116 1.29 -6.85 14.59
N PRO A 117 2.35 -6.04 14.46
CA PRO A 117 3.38 -6.30 13.48
C PRO A 117 4.12 -7.62 13.73
N VAL A 118 4.11 -8.49 12.72
CA VAL A 118 4.76 -9.81 12.76
C VAL A 118 6.12 -9.76 12.09
N ASP A 119 6.16 -9.29 10.83
CA ASP A 119 7.38 -9.30 10.01
C ASP A 119 7.58 -7.96 9.29
N ARG A 120 8.85 -7.62 9.07
CA ARG A 120 9.26 -6.49 8.23
C ARG A 120 10.51 -6.83 7.45
N HIS A 121 10.54 -6.40 6.20
CA HIS A 121 11.70 -6.53 5.33
C HIS A 121 11.91 -5.25 4.55
N GLY A 122 13.16 -4.91 4.25
CA GLY A 122 13.46 -3.82 3.31
C GLY A 122 12.77 -4.04 1.97
N ALA A 123 12.49 -2.97 1.25
CA ALA A 123 11.94 -3.03 -0.10
C ALA A 123 12.63 -1.99 -0.99
N ALA A 124 12.72 -2.27 -2.29
CA ALA A 124 13.36 -1.38 -3.24
C ALA A 124 12.74 0.03 -3.19
N PHE A 125 13.58 1.07 -3.05
CA PHE A 125 13.15 2.46 -3.14
C PHE A 125 12.85 2.85 -4.59
N GLN A 126 11.78 3.62 -4.81
CA GLN A 126 11.37 4.07 -6.13
C GLN A 126 11.40 5.61 -6.19
N ASP A 127 12.40 6.16 -6.87
CA ASP A 127 12.42 7.60 -7.21
C ASP A 127 11.56 7.86 -8.46
N ALA A 128 10.24 7.69 -8.32
CA ALA A 128 9.28 7.81 -9.41
C ALA A 128 8.06 8.64 -8.99
N HIS A 129 7.27 9.09 -9.96
CA HIS A 129 6.03 9.80 -9.68
C HIS A 129 5.12 8.96 -8.75
N PRO A 130 4.44 9.54 -7.74
CA PRO A 130 3.70 8.75 -6.74
C PRO A 130 2.64 7.80 -7.30
N LEU A 131 2.00 8.16 -8.43
CA LEU A 131 1.06 7.25 -9.11
C LEU A 131 1.75 6.06 -9.78
N SER A 132 2.97 6.24 -10.31
CA SER A 132 3.77 5.13 -10.83
C SER A 132 4.21 4.20 -9.68
N VAL A 133 4.60 4.78 -8.54
CA VAL A 133 4.89 4.01 -7.33
C VAL A 133 3.66 3.21 -6.90
N LEU A 134 2.48 3.83 -6.90
CA LEU A 134 1.24 3.13 -6.60
C LEU A 134 1.02 1.94 -7.55
N ASP A 135 1.10 2.16 -8.87
CA ASP A 135 0.90 1.10 -9.87
C ASP A 135 1.89 -0.06 -9.66
N ASP A 136 3.17 0.24 -9.43
CA ASP A 136 4.19 -0.77 -9.19
C ASP A 136 3.94 -1.56 -7.89
N ARG A 137 3.47 -0.90 -6.82
CA ARG A 137 3.14 -1.58 -5.55
C ARG A 137 1.88 -2.42 -5.66
N LEU A 138 0.86 -1.96 -6.38
CA LEU A 138 -0.34 -2.76 -6.62
C LEU A 138 -0.02 -4.07 -7.34
N GLN A 139 0.88 -4.02 -8.34
CA GLN A 139 1.35 -5.21 -9.06
C GLN A 139 2.17 -6.18 -8.19
N GLN A 140 2.73 -5.73 -7.08
CA GLN A 140 3.50 -6.57 -6.16
C GLN A 140 2.64 -7.32 -5.14
N PHE A 141 1.36 -6.93 -4.94
CA PHE A 141 0.50 -7.57 -3.96
C PHE A 141 0.27 -9.06 -4.19
N PRO A 142 0.03 -9.57 -5.42
CA PRO A 142 -0.08 -11.01 -5.65
C PRO A 142 1.12 -11.79 -5.11
N THR A 143 2.33 -11.32 -5.39
CA THR A 143 3.56 -11.94 -4.88
C THR A 143 3.72 -11.78 -3.37
N ALA A 144 3.35 -10.62 -2.80
CA ALA A 144 3.37 -10.39 -1.35
C ALA A 144 2.44 -11.34 -0.59
N ILE A 145 1.21 -11.51 -1.09
CA ILE A 145 0.20 -12.39 -0.48
C ILE A 145 0.63 -13.85 -0.62
N GLU A 146 1.14 -14.26 -1.79
CA GLU A 146 1.63 -15.64 -2.01
C GLU A 146 2.85 -15.99 -1.14
N ALA A 147 3.66 -15.00 -0.78
CA ALA A 147 4.83 -15.18 0.08
C ALA A 147 4.45 -15.44 1.55
N ILE A 148 3.22 -15.15 1.97
CA ILE A 148 2.76 -15.40 3.33
C ILE A 148 2.65 -16.91 3.57
N ARG A 149 3.21 -17.35 4.70
CA ARG A 149 3.21 -18.75 5.14
C ARG A 149 2.48 -18.88 6.46
N TRP A 150 1.54 -19.81 6.50
CA TRP A 150 0.77 -20.15 7.70
C TRP A 150 1.39 -21.36 8.39
N SER A 151 1.68 -21.23 9.69
CA SER A 151 2.07 -22.33 10.58
C SER A 151 1.29 -22.21 11.87
N ASP A 152 0.61 -23.29 12.29
CA ASP A 152 -0.14 -23.36 13.55
C ASP A 152 -1.12 -22.19 13.78
N GLY A 153 -1.72 -21.66 12.70
CA GLY A 153 -2.67 -20.55 12.75
C GLY A 153 -2.02 -19.16 12.80
N THR A 154 -0.69 -19.05 12.75
CA THR A 154 0.03 -17.77 12.68
C THR A 154 0.61 -17.56 11.28
N PRO A 155 0.27 -16.45 10.60
CA PRO A 155 0.87 -16.10 9.32
C PRO A 155 2.21 -15.38 9.53
N SER A 156 3.17 -15.66 8.65
CA SER A 156 4.47 -15.00 8.61
C SER A 156 4.86 -14.66 7.18
N LEU A 157 5.67 -13.62 7.01
CA LEU A 157 6.35 -13.27 5.78
C LEU A 157 7.85 -13.57 5.97
N PRO A 158 8.32 -14.79 5.66
CA PRO A 158 9.66 -15.24 6.04
C PRO A 158 10.79 -14.49 5.33
N THR A 159 10.56 -14.08 4.07
CA THR A 159 11.53 -13.36 3.25
C THR A 159 10.81 -12.44 2.29
N TRP A 160 11.44 -11.32 1.95
CA TRP A 160 11.02 -10.47 0.83
C TRP A 160 12.22 -10.19 -0.09
N PRO A 161 12.09 -10.36 -1.41
CA PRO A 161 13.15 -9.98 -2.34
C PRO A 161 13.27 -8.45 -2.39
N VAL A 162 14.51 -7.97 -2.23
CA VAL A 162 14.88 -6.55 -2.38
C VAL A 162 15.48 -6.30 -3.74
#